data_AF-A0A257UJN5-F1
#
_entry.id   AF-A0A257UJN5-F1
#
_cell.length_a   1.000
_cell.length_b   1.000
_cell.length_c   1.000
_cell.angle_alpha   90.00
_cell.angle_beta   90.00
_cell.angle_gamma   90.00
#
_symmetry.space_group_name_H-M   'P 1'
#
loop_
_entity.id
_entity.type
_entity.pdbx_description
1 polymer ?
#
loop_
_entity_poly.entity_id
_entity_poly.type
_entity_poly.pdbx_seq_one_letter_code
_entity_poly.pdbx_strand_id
1 'polypeptide(L)' 'MSVSVDQVAEAMFQLVTETHGKKSLKAMDLTKAMIEKFGAAECDKELCKHAIRQLMDSGRCIYSYLGGSYITLPPDKA' A
#
# COMPACT_ATOMS: atom_id res chain seq x y z
N MET A 1 -9.79 -12.94 13.99
CA MET A 1 -10.79 -12.66 12.93
C MET A 1 -9.97 -11.97 11.86
N SER A 2 -9.44 -12.73 10.91
CA SER A 2 -8.43 -12.25 9.95
C SER A 2 -8.89 -10.97 9.25
N VAL A 3 -8.00 -9.99 9.12
CA VAL A 3 -8.33 -8.73 8.42
C VAL A 3 -8.55 -9.01 6.94
N SER A 4 -9.48 -8.31 6.31
CA SER A 4 -9.79 -8.47 4.89
C SER A 4 -8.78 -7.74 4.00
N VAL A 5 -8.66 -8.17 2.74
CA VAL A 5 -7.83 -7.50 1.73
C VAL A 5 -8.24 -6.04 1.58
N ASP A 6 -9.54 -5.74 1.55
CA ASP A 6 -10.08 -4.38 1.45
C ASP A 6 -9.64 -3.49 2.63
N GLN A 7 -9.69 -4.00 3.85
CA GLN A 7 -9.25 -3.25 5.04
C GLN A 7 -7.76 -2.93 4.98
N VAL A 8 -6.95 -3.89 4.54
CA VAL A 8 -5.51 -3.68 4.38
C VAL A 8 -5.23 -2.72 3.22
N ALA A 9 -5.96 -2.83 2.11
CA ALA A 9 -5.84 -1.91 0.99
C ALA A 9 -6.18 -0.47 1.40
N GLU A 10 -7.27 -0.25 2.14
CA GLU A 10 -7.65 1.08 2.61
C GLU A 10 -6.60 1.66 3.57
N ALA A 11 -6.09 0.84 4.50
CA ALA A 11 -5.03 1.26 5.41
C ALA A 11 -3.71 1.58 4.68
N MET A 12 -3.35 0.81 3.65
CA MET A 12 -2.21 1.10 2.78
C MET A 12 -2.41 2.40 2.00
N PHE A 13 -3.61 2.62 1.44
CA PHE A 13 -3.94 3.84 0.70
C PHE A 13 -3.86 5.09 1.59
N GLN A 14 -4.40 5.04 2.80
CA GLN A 14 -4.27 6.11 3.78
C GLN A 14 -2.80 6.43 4.07
N LEU A 15 -1.98 5.40 4.32
CA LEU A 15 -0.55 5.59 4.60
C LEU A 15 0.20 6.20 3.39
N VAL A 16 -0.11 5.76 2.17
CA VAL A 16 0.46 6.35 0.94
C VAL A 16 0.03 7.81 0.81
N THR A 17 -1.22 8.13 1.10
CA THR A 17 -1.75 9.50 1.04
C THR A 17 -1.08 10.42 2.07
N GLU A 18 -0.91 9.96 3.30
CA GLU A 18 -0.26 10.72 4.38
C GLU A 18 1.24 10.97 4.12
N THR A 19 1.90 10.01 3.47
CA THR A 19 3.32 10.08 3.12
C THR A 19 3.58 10.69 1.76
N HIS A 20 2.54 10.91 0.94
CA HIS A 20 2.66 11.45 -0.40
C HIS A 20 3.34 12.83 -0.38
N GLY A 21 4.31 13.03 -1.28
CA GLY A 21 5.13 14.25 -1.35
C GLY A 21 6.20 14.40 -0.24
N LYS A 22 6.15 13.59 0.83
CA LYS A 22 7.15 13.62 1.91
C LYS A 22 8.12 12.45 1.83
N LYS A 23 7.60 11.24 1.62
CA LYS A 23 8.39 10.01 1.57
C LYS A 23 7.81 9.02 0.58
N SER A 24 8.68 8.44 -0.23
CA SER A 24 8.34 7.33 -1.13
C SER A 24 8.37 6.01 -0.36
N LEU A 25 7.23 5.30 -0.30
CA LEU A 25 7.13 3.99 0.36
C LEU A 25 7.25 2.87 -0.65
N LYS A 26 8.14 1.90 -0.41
CA LYS A 26 8.20 0.69 -1.22
C LYS A 26 7.09 -0.28 -0.84
N ALA A 27 6.75 -1.21 -1.72
CA ALA A 27 5.79 -2.29 -1.41
C ALA A 27 6.15 -3.05 -0.13
N MET A 28 7.44 -3.26 0.13
CA MET A 28 7.94 -3.89 1.36
C MET A 28 7.73 -3.02 2.60
N ASP A 29 7.84 -1.69 2.49
CA ASP A 29 7.59 -0.78 3.62
C ASP A 29 6.10 -0.79 3.98
N LEU A 30 5.21 -0.78 2.98
CA LEU A 30 3.77 -0.92 3.18
C LEU A 30 3.43 -2.25 3.83
N THR A 31 4.02 -3.36 3.36
CA THR A 31 3.82 -4.69 3.94
C THR A 31 4.23 -4.72 5.42
N LYS A 32 5.41 -4.16 5.76
CA LYS A 32 5.86 -4.07 7.16
C LYS A 32 4.93 -3.21 8.01
N ALA A 33 4.53 -2.05 7.52
CA ALA A 33 3.62 -1.16 8.23
C ALA A 33 2.26 -1.80 8.50
N MET A 34 1.71 -2.57 7.55
CA MET A 34 0.45 -3.28 7.75
C MET A 34 0.58 -4.44 8.74
N ILE A 35 1.67 -5.21 8.66
CA ILE A 35 1.97 -6.26 9.64
C ILE A 35 2.14 -5.68 11.06
N GLU A 36 2.77 -4.52 11.20
CA GLU A 36 2.92 -3.82 12.48
C GLU A 36 1.58 -3.27 13.00
N LYS A 37 0.73 -2.75 12.10
CA LYS A 37 -0.58 -2.17 12.44
C LYS A 37 -1.64 -3.23 12.80
N PHE A 38 -1.71 -4.33 12.05
CA PHE A 38 -2.74 -5.37 12.21
C PHE A 38 -2.23 -6.61 12.94
N GLY A 39 -0.91 -6.77 13.08
CA GLY A 39 -0.27 -7.95 13.66
C GLY A 39 0.00 -9.03 12.62
N ALA A 40 1.14 -9.72 12.77
CA ALA A 40 1.58 -10.79 11.86
C ALA A 40 0.66 -12.03 11.86
N ALA A 41 -0.23 -12.16 12.86
CA ALA A 41 -1.21 -13.24 12.93
C ALA A 41 -2.42 -12.99 12.00
N GLU A 42 -2.79 -11.71 11.81
CA GLU A 42 -4.00 -11.35 11.06
C GLU A 42 -3.65 -10.80 9.66
N CYS A 43 -2.44 -10.29 9.45
CA CYS A 43 -1.97 -9.73 8.18
C CYS A 43 -0.69 -10.44 7.72
N ASP A 44 -0.80 -11.24 6.67
CA ASP A 44 0.32 -11.95 6.07
C ASP A 44 0.84 -11.24 4.79
N LYS A 45 1.96 -11.74 4.27
CA LYS A 45 2.60 -11.16 3.08
C LYS A 45 1.79 -11.36 1.79
N GLU A 46 1.03 -12.46 1.67
CA GLU A 46 0.17 -12.69 0.49
C GLU A 46 -1.00 -11.72 0.52
N LEU A 47 -1.63 -11.54 1.68
CA LEU A 47 -2.72 -10.59 1.86
C LEU A 47 -2.27 -9.15 1.54
N CYS A 48 -1.09 -8.75 2.01
CA CYS A 48 -0.48 -7.47 1.63
C CYS A 48 -0.26 -7.35 0.11
N LYS A 49 0.19 -8.41 -0.56
CA LYS A 49 0.36 -8.40 -2.03
C LYS A 49 -0.98 -8.25 -2.76
N HIS A 50 -2.02 -8.94 -2.30
CA HIS A 50 -3.37 -8.82 -2.85
C HIS A 50 -3.92 -7.41 -2.66
N ALA A 51 -3.73 -6.82 -1.48
CA ALA A 51 -4.15 -5.45 -1.19
C ALA A 51 -3.46 -4.44 -2.10
N ILE A 52 -2.13 -4.54 -2.26
CA ILE A 52 -1.37 -3.70 -3.19
C ILE A 52 -1.88 -3.86 -4.62
N ARG A 53 -2.13 -5.09 -5.06
CA ARG A 53 -2.65 -5.36 -6.41
C ARG A 53 -4.02 -4.72 -6.61
N GLN A 54 -4.91 -4.83 -5.64
CA GLN A 54 -6.22 -4.18 -5.66
C GLN A 54 -6.12 -2.65 -5.77
N LEU A 55 -5.16 -2.02 -5.07
CA LEU A 55 -4.91 -0.58 -5.18
C LEU A 55 -4.43 -0.16 -6.58
N MET A 56 -3.63 -1.01 -7.24
CA MET A 56 -3.16 -0.78 -8.61
C MET A 56 -4.29 -1.00 -9.62
N ASP A 57 -5.03 -2.10 -9.49
CA ASP A 57 -6.13 -2.47 -10.39
C ASP A 57 -7.28 -1.46 -10.31
N SER A 58 -7.53 -0.87 -9.14
CA SER A 58 -8.50 0.22 -8.96
C SER A 58 -7.99 1.58 -9.47
N GLY A 59 -6.71 1.70 -9.82
CA GLY A 59 -6.09 2.96 -10.24
C GLY A 59 -5.93 3.98 -9.10
N ARG A 60 -6.14 3.59 -7.84
CA ARG A 60 -5.97 4.48 -6.67
C ARG A 60 -4.50 4.72 -6.34
N CYS A 61 -3.63 3.76 -6.66
CA CYS A 61 -2.19 3.88 -6.53
C CYS A 61 -1.49 3.43 -7.82
N ILE A 62 -0.25 3.89 -8.01
CA ILE A 62 0.62 3.48 -9.10
C ILE A 62 2.01 3.12 -8.58
N TYR A 63 2.72 2.29 -9.34
CA TYR A 63 4.15 2.12 -9.18
C TYR A 63 4.90 3.23 -9.91
N SER A 64 5.72 3.96 -9.17
CA SER A 64 6.71 4.88 -9.73
C SER A 64 8.10 4.29 -9.62
N TYR A 65 8.94 4.64 -10.58
CA TYR A 65 10.33 4.16 -10.71
C TYR A 65 11.36 5.30 -10.58
N LEU A 66 10.94 6.49 -10.14
CA LEU A 66 11.82 7.65 -10.00
C LEU A 66 12.79 7.46 -8.81
N GLY A 67 14.02 7.03 -9.07
CA GLY A 67 15.00 6.76 -8.00
C GLY A 67 14.78 5.42 -7.26
N GLY A 68 14.05 4.49 -7.87
CA GLY A 68 13.72 3.17 -7.30
C GLY A 68 12.22 2.86 -7.39
N SER A 69 11.81 1.64 -7.08
CA SER A 69 10.40 1.23 -7.09
C SER A 69 9.68 1.63 -5.81
N TYR A 70 8.64 2.45 -5.93
CA TYR A 70 7.78 2.85 -4.81
C TYR A 70 6.34 3.00 -5.25
N ILE A 71 5.43 2.93 -4.28
CA ILE A 71 3.99 3.09 -4.48
C ILE A 71 3.63 4.53 -4.15
N THR A 72 2.89 5.18 -5.04
CA THR A 72 2.45 6.56 -4.88
C THR A 72 1.04 6.73 -5.43
N LEU A 73 0.38 7.83 -5.06
CA LEU A 73 -0.84 8.27 -5.71
C LEU A 73 -0.58 8.52 -7.21
N PRO A 74 -1.54 8.22 -8.09
CA PRO A 74 -1.46 8.61 -9.48
C PRO A 74 -1.28 10.13 -9.59
N PRO A 75 -0.51 10.62 -10.58
CA PRO A 75 -0.52 12.05 -10.88
C PRO A 75 -1.97 12.45 -11.17
N ASP A 76 -2.42 13.54 -10.57
CA ASP A 76 -3.74 14.12 -10.82
C ASP A 76 -3.93 14.19 -12.34
N LYS A 77 -5.02 13.62 -12.86
CA LYS A 77 -5.31 13.67 -14.29
C LYS A 77 -5.47 15.15 -14.66
N ALA A 78 -4.42 15.72 -15.23
CA ALA A 78 -4.47 17.01 -15.91
C ALA A 78 -5.55 17.01 -17.00
#